data_AF-A0A2V7RYX5-F1
#
_entry.id   AF-A0A2V7RYX5-F1
#
_cell.length_a   1.000
_cell.length_b   1.000
_cell.length_c   1.000
_cell.angle_alpha   90.00
_cell.angle_beta   90.00
_cell.angle_gamma   90.00
#
_symmetry.space_group_name_H-M   'P 1'
#
loop_
_entity.id
_entity.type
_entity.pdbx_description
1 polymer ?
#
loop_
_entity_poly.entity_id
_entity_poly.type
_entity_poly.pdbx_seq_one_letter_code
_entity_poly.pdbx_strand_id
1 'polypeptide(L)'
;ELVPSRLIAAVGRLLYREPFEVARLEARFAESADDVTAEYRFGPGTRRYHILVTGSRSAAVPPTTSFEHYLKERTSGCRTDRRRRPQTFRVQHPPWAVREVKRVDYDVDFGALYGQEWRFLNDRKPVSVIFAVGSEVTVYRASGAPP
;
A
#
# COMPACT_ATOMS: atom_id res chain seq x y z
N GLU A 1 9.09 0.39 0.89
CA GLU A 1 7.91 0.87 0.11
C GLU A 1 8.40 1.45 -1.21
N LEU A 2 7.69 1.22 -2.31
CA LEU A 2 8.11 1.70 -3.64
C LEU A 2 7.39 2.99 -3.99
N VAL A 3 8.13 4.01 -4.42
CA VAL A 3 7.55 5.29 -4.88
C VAL A 3 8.04 5.66 -6.28
N PRO A 4 7.19 6.25 -7.14
CA PRO A 4 7.58 6.65 -8.49
C PRO A 4 8.54 7.84 -8.49
N SER A 5 8.49 8.68 -7.46
CA SER A 5 9.19 9.95 -7.42
C SER A 5 10.44 9.89 -6.56
N ARG A 6 11.59 10.24 -7.16
CA ARG A 6 12.86 10.44 -6.44
C ARG A 6 12.75 11.51 -5.38
N LEU A 7 11.96 12.56 -5.63
CA LEU A 7 11.72 13.64 -4.67
C LEU A 7 10.94 13.13 -3.46
N ILE A 8 9.87 12.34 -3.68
CA ILE A 8 9.09 11.74 -2.59
C ILE A 8 9.97 10.77 -1.79
N ALA A 9 10.77 9.94 -2.45
CA ALA A 9 11.72 9.07 -1.75
C ALA A 9 12.72 9.88 -0.92
N ALA A 10 13.26 10.98 -1.45
CA ALA A 10 14.19 11.83 -0.73
C ALA A 10 13.54 12.51 0.48
N VAL A 11 12.34 13.06 0.33
CA VAL A 11 11.56 13.67 1.42
C VAL A 11 11.20 12.63 2.49
N GLY A 12 10.73 11.46 2.08
CA GLY A 12 10.42 10.32 2.96
C GLY A 12 11.63 9.89 3.78
N ARG A 13 12.78 9.70 3.12
CA ARG A 13 14.03 9.33 3.80
C ARG A 13 14.56 10.43 4.71
N LEU A 14 14.50 11.69 4.28
CA LEU A 14 15.10 12.83 5.00
C LEU A 14 14.26 13.26 6.22
N LEU A 15 12.95 13.43 6.02
CA LEU A 15 12.04 13.95 7.05
C LEU A 15 11.40 12.85 7.89
N TYR A 16 11.13 11.69 7.28
CA TYR A 16 10.35 10.62 7.92
C TYR A 16 11.15 9.34 8.19
N ARG A 17 12.38 9.23 7.66
CA ARG A 17 13.23 8.02 7.70
C ARG A 17 12.57 6.76 7.19
N GLU A 18 11.62 6.93 6.27
CA GLU A 18 10.99 5.79 5.63
C GLU A 18 11.94 5.18 4.58
N PRO A 19 12.06 3.85 4.51
CA PRO A 19 12.88 3.15 3.52
C PRO A 19 12.16 3.12 2.17
N PHE A 20 11.85 4.30 1.64
CA PHE A 20 11.24 4.45 0.32
C PHE A 20 12.26 4.14 -0.74
N GLU A 21 11.97 3.22 -1.63
CA GLU A 21 12.78 2.89 -2.79
C GLU A 21 12.14 3.47 -4.05
N VAL A 22 12.97 3.99 -4.94
CA VAL A 22 12.48 4.56 -6.19
C VAL A 22 12.33 3.43 -7.17
N ALA A 23 11.11 3.21 -7.66
CA ALA A 23 10.84 2.26 -8.73
C ALA A 23 10.08 2.96 -9.87
N ARG A 24 10.26 2.46 -11.10
CA ARG A 24 9.42 2.88 -12.24
C ARG A 24 8.02 2.29 -12.07
N LEU A 25 7.16 3.00 -11.33
CA LEU A 25 5.76 2.66 -11.15
C LEU A 25 4.90 3.37 -12.21
N GLU A 26 4.02 2.61 -12.85
CA GLU A 26 2.93 3.12 -13.70
C GLU A 26 1.61 2.66 -13.11
N ALA A 27 0.62 3.54 -13.07
CA ALA A 27 -0.74 3.23 -12.71
C ALA A 27 -1.67 3.60 -13.85
N ARG A 28 -2.57 2.69 -14.22
CA ARG A 28 -3.62 2.91 -15.21
C ARG A 28 -4.97 2.56 -14.60
N PHE A 29 -5.95 3.39 -14.88
CA PHE A 29 -7.31 3.20 -14.43
C PHE A 29 -8.25 3.20 -15.62
N ALA A 30 -9.16 2.24 -15.63
CA ALA A 30 -10.24 2.17 -16.61
C ALA A 30 -11.56 2.00 -15.87
N GLU A 31 -12.57 2.75 -16.29
CA GLU A 31 -13.92 2.63 -15.76
C GLU A 31 -14.88 2.24 -16.88
N SER A 32 -15.84 1.38 -16.53
CA SER A 32 -17.00 1.07 -17.36
C SER A 32 -18.28 1.37 -16.57
N ALA A 33 -19.44 1.01 -17.15
CA ALA A 33 -20.73 1.18 -16.49
C ALA A 33 -20.78 0.45 -15.13
N ASP A 34 -20.20 -0.75 -15.05
CA ASP A 34 -20.33 -1.63 -13.88
C ASP A 34 -19.02 -1.90 -13.14
N ASP A 35 -17.88 -1.59 -13.77
CA ASP A 35 -16.56 -1.98 -13.29
C ASP A 35 -15.56 -0.83 -13.22
N VAL A 36 -14.64 -0.96 -12.26
CA VAL A 36 -13.40 -0.18 -12.19
C VAL A 36 -12.24 -1.16 -12.23
N THR A 37 -11.27 -0.88 -13.11
CA THR A 37 -10.04 -1.65 -13.23
C THR A 37 -8.85 -0.75 -12.92
N ALA A 38 -7.96 -1.23 -12.05
CA ALA A 38 -6.69 -0.59 -11.74
C ALA A 38 -5.54 -1.55 -12.09
N GLU A 39 -4.61 -1.08 -12.92
CA GLU A 39 -3.36 -1.77 -13.24
C GLU A 39 -2.18 -0.98 -12.66
N TYR A 40 -1.35 -1.66 -11.87
CA TYR A 40 -0.08 -1.14 -11.40
C TYR A 40 1.03 -1.96 -12.05
N ARG A 41 2.01 -1.30 -12.67
CA ARG A 41 3.20 -1.95 -13.23
C ARG A 41 4.47 -1.37 -12.62
N PHE A 42 5.39 -2.22 -12.17
CA PHE A 42 6.60 -1.80 -11.45
C PHE A 42 7.77 -2.79 -11.59
N GLY A 43 8.89 -2.48 -10.93
CA GLY A 43 10.09 -3.32 -10.92
C GLY A 43 11.22 -2.83 -11.84
N PRO A 44 12.39 -3.50 -11.80
CA PRO A 44 13.54 -3.16 -12.62
C PRO A 44 13.31 -3.49 -14.11
N GLY A 45 13.93 -2.72 -15.01
CA GLY A 45 13.76 -2.89 -16.47
C GLY A 45 12.43 -2.37 -17.01
N THR A 46 11.86 -3.05 -18.00
CA THR A 46 10.57 -2.74 -18.64
C THR A 46 9.35 -3.11 -17.77
N ARG A 47 9.30 -2.62 -16.53
CA ARG A 47 8.15 -2.78 -15.61
C ARG A 47 7.68 -4.24 -15.53
N ARG A 48 8.61 -5.11 -15.14
CA ARG A 48 8.48 -6.58 -15.18
C ARG A 48 7.29 -7.10 -14.39
N TYR A 49 6.87 -6.40 -13.33
CA TYR A 49 5.82 -6.86 -12.44
C TYR A 49 4.52 -6.10 -12.66
N HIS A 50 3.39 -6.77 -12.44
CA HIS A 50 2.07 -6.13 -12.49
C HIS A 50 1.13 -6.63 -11.40
N ILE A 51 0.18 -5.76 -11.05
CA ILE A 51 -1.01 -6.08 -10.27
C ILE A 51 -2.18 -5.42 -10.99
N LEU A 52 -3.12 -6.25 -11.44
CA LEU A 52 -4.36 -5.86 -12.11
C LEU A 52 -5.52 -6.31 -11.22
N VAL A 53 -6.38 -5.37 -10.85
CA VAL A 53 -7.60 -5.65 -10.09
C VAL A 53 -8.79 -5.03 -10.80
N THR A 54 -9.84 -5.83 -10.98
CA THR A 54 -11.15 -5.38 -11.45
C THR A 54 -12.15 -5.57 -10.33
N GLY A 55 -12.88 -4.52 -9.99
CA GLY A 55 -13.94 -4.56 -9.01
C GLY A 55 -15.16 -3.76 -9.42
N SER A 56 -16.21 -3.83 -8.60
CA SER A 56 -17.46 -3.11 -8.81
C SER A 56 -17.28 -1.59 -8.90
N ARG A 57 -18.14 -0.94 -9.68
CA ARG A 57 -18.27 0.53 -9.69
C ARG A 57 -18.80 1.07 -8.37
N SER A 58 -19.70 0.35 -7.72
CA SER A 58 -20.14 0.64 -6.34
C SER A 58 -19.03 0.30 -5.34
N ALA A 59 -19.03 1.01 -4.21
CA ALA A 59 -18.15 0.74 -3.08
C ALA A 59 -18.93 0.97 -1.78
N ALA A 60 -18.57 0.22 -0.74
CA ALA A 60 -19.18 0.34 0.58
C ALA A 60 -18.11 0.30 1.68
N VAL A 61 -18.33 1.02 2.78
CA VAL A 61 -17.47 0.91 3.96
C VAL A 61 -17.71 -0.45 4.60
N PRO A 62 -16.67 -1.29 4.77
CA PRO A 62 -16.85 -2.61 5.34
C PRO A 62 -17.17 -2.53 6.84
N PRO A 63 -17.92 -3.49 7.40
CA PRO A 63 -18.25 -3.52 8.83
C PRO A 63 -16.99 -3.49 9.71
N THR A 64 -17.08 -2.91 10.91
CA THR A 64 -15.93 -2.80 11.84
C THR A 64 -15.36 -4.16 12.29
N THR A 65 -16.16 -5.21 12.21
CA THR A 65 -15.78 -6.60 12.54
C THR A 65 -15.13 -7.35 11.39
N SER A 66 -15.05 -6.75 10.20
CA SER A 66 -14.51 -7.40 9.00
C SER A 66 -12.98 -7.42 8.97
N PHE A 67 -12.41 -8.36 8.21
CA PHE A 67 -10.97 -8.46 8.01
C PHE A 67 -10.41 -7.26 7.26
N GLU A 68 -11.17 -6.73 6.30
CA GLU A 68 -10.81 -5.57 5.50
C GLU A 68 -10.74 -4.31 6.35
N HIS A 69 -11.68 -4.13 7.28
CA HIS A 69 -11.65 -3.04 8.24
C HIS A 69 -10.43 -3.17 9.17
N TYR A 70 -10.18 -4.37 9.70
CA TYR A 70 -9.02 -4.61 10.57
C TYR A 70 -7.68 -4.27 9.90
N LEU A 71 -7.52 -4.61 8.61
CA LEU A 71 -6.29 -4.35 7.88
C LEU A 71 -6.12 -2.86 7.51
N LYS A 72 -7.19 -2.19 7.07
CA LYS A 72 -7.11 -0.80 6.57
C LYS A 72 -7.09 0.25 7.68
N GLU A 73 -7.86 0.07 8.75
CA GLU A 73 -8.14 1.14 9.73
C GLU A 73 -7.10 1.20 10.85
N ARG A 74 -5.84 0.85 10.55
CA ARG A 74 -4.73 0.91 11.51
C ARG A 74 -4.22 2.35 11.63
N THR A 75 -4.54 3.00 12.74
CA THR A 75 -4.24 4.42 12.96
C THR A 75 -2.88 4.71 13.59
N SER A 76 -2.13 3.71 14.05
CA SER A 76 -0.81 3.90 14.67
C SER A 76 0.26 3.11 13.93
N GLY A 77 1.38 3.77 13.63
CA GLY A 77 2.59 3.16 13.07
C GLY A 77 3.78 3.35 14.00
N CYS A 78 4.75 2.44 13.94
CA CYS A 78 5.99 2.50 14.70
C CYS A 78 7.18 2.61 13.76
N ARG A 79 8.17 3.41 14.14
CA ARG A 79 9.45 3.55 13.43
C ARG A 79 10.59 3.79 14.40
N THR A 80 11.80 3.88 13.87
CA THR A 80 13.01 4.04 14.68
C THR A 80 13.69 5.39 14.43
N ASP A 81 14.10 6.09 15.49
CA ASP A 81 14.78 7.37 15.39
C ASP A 81 16.29 7.27 15.08
N ARG A 82 17.00 8.40 14.99
CA ARG A 82 18.45 8.47 14.67
C ARG A 82 19.29 7.78 15.75
N ARG A 83 18.77 7.68 16.97
CA ARG A 83 19.39 7.06 18.14
C ARG A 83 18.87 5.63 18.37
N ARG A 84 18.24 5.03 17.36
CA ARG A 84 17.63 3.69 17.42
C ARG A 84 16.49 3.55 18.44
N ARG A 85 15.80 4.64 18.80
CA ARG A 85 14.67 4.60 19.73
C ARG A 85 13.35 4.44 18.99
N PRO A 86 12.41 3.61 19.48
CA PRO A 86 11.10 3.50 18.87
C PRO A 86 10.33 4.83 19.00
N GLN A 87 9.64 5.22 17.93
CA GLN A 87 8.73 6.36 17.87
C GLN A 87 7.43 5.90 17.23
N THR A 88 6.31 6.23 17.88
CA THR A 88 4.97 5.97 17.34
C THR A 88 4.46 7.23 16.66
N PHE A 89 3.87 7.09 15.48
CA PHE A 89 3.16 8.16 14.79
C PHE A 89 1.71 7.73 14.55
N ARG A 90 0.82 8.70 14.36
CA ARG A 90 -0.60 8.44 14.14
C ARG A 90 -0.98 8.87 12.72
N VAL A 91 -1.70 8.01 12.03
CA VAL A 91 -2.33 8.30 10.74
C VAL A 91 -3.84 8.33 10.95
N GLN A 92 -4.48 9.36 10.42
CA GLN A 92 -5.93 9.48 10.42
C GLN A 92 -6.43 9.58 8.99
N HIS A 93 -7.47 8.81 8.70
CA HIS A 93 -8.22 8.86 7.47
C HIS A 93 -9.69 8.52 7.78
N PRO A 94 -10.66 8.98 6.96
CA PRO A 94 -12.01 8.45 7.01
C PRO A 94 -12.01 6.95 6.68
N PRO A 95 -12.98 6.17 7.19
CA PRO A 95 -13.11 4.76 6.83
C PRO A 95 -13.17 4.58 5.32
N TRP A 96 -12.31 3.72 4.77
CA TRP A 96 -12.26 3.55 3.32
C TRP A 96 -13.35 2.60 2.83
N ALA A 97 -14.16 3.08 1.89
CA ALA A 97 -15.03 2.23 1.11
C ALA A 97 -14.20 1.27 0.24
N VAL A 98 -14.66 0.02 0.16
CA VAL A 98 -14.05 -1.04 -0.66
C VAL A 98 -14.98 -1.43 -1.79
N ARG A 99 -14.40 -1.76 -2.93
CA ARG A 99 -15.07 -2.33 -4.09
C ARG A 99 -15.10 -3.84 -3.95
N GLU A 100 -16.18 -4.47 -4.41
CA GLU A 100 -16.22 -5.92 -4.54
C GLU A 100 -15.23 -6.34 -5.62
N VAL A 101 -14.25 -7.18 -5.26
CA VAL A 101 -13.23 -7.66 -6.20
C VAL A 101 -13.82 -8.76 -7.07
N LYS A 102 -13.91 -8.52 -8.38
CA LYS A 102 -14.40 -9.48 -9.37
C LYS A 102 -13.27 -10.32 -9.97
N ARG A 103 -12.10 -9.71 -10.18
CA ARG A 103 -10.93 -10.38 -10.74
C ARG A 103 -9.65 -9.75 -10.19
N VAL A 104 -8.67 -10.60 -9.95
CA VAL A 104 -7.28 -10.19 -9.68
C VAL A 104 -6.35 -10.98 -10.60
N ASP A 105 -5.36 -10.31 -11.16
CA ASP A 105 -4.26 -10.91 -11.90
C ASP A 105 -2.97 -10.20 -11.46
N TYR A 106 -1.93 -10.94 -11.11
CA TYR A 106 -0.67 -10.35 -10.70
C TYR A 106 0.50 -11.27 -11.04
N ASP A 107 1.62 -10.65 -11.38
CA ASP A 107 2.91 -11.32 -11.55
C ASP A 107 3.96 -10.49 -10.82
N VAL A 108 4.44 -11.03 -9.70
CA VAL A 108 5.44 -10.39 -8.83
C VAL A 108 6.41 -11.45 -8.34
N ASP A 109 7.70 -11.24 -8.60
CA ASP A 109 8.76 -12.00 -7.95
C ASP A 109 9.13 -11.32 -6.63
N PHE A 110 8.50 -11.77 -5.54
CA PHE A 110 8.74 -11.28 -4.19
C PHE A 110 10.17 -11.57 -3.71
N GLY A 111 10.77 -12.66 -4.17
CA GLY A 111 12.16 -13.00 -3.89
C GLY A 111 13.13 -11.97 -4.47
N ALA A 112 12.92 -11.61 -5.73
CA ALA A 112 13.72 -10.59 -6.41
C ALA A 112 13.45 -9.16 -5.88
N LEU A 113 12.24 -8.88 -5.41
CA LEU A 113 11.84 -7.53 -4.98
C LEU A 113 12.17 -7.24 -3.51
N TYR A 114 11.93 -8.19 -2.62
CA TYR A 114 12.04 -7.99 -1.18
C TYR A 114 13.16 -8.82 -0.52
N GLY A 115 13.76 -9.76 -1.24
CA GLY A 115 14.82 -10.64 -0.72
C GLY A 115 14.41 -12.11 -0.69
N GLN A 116 15.41 -12.99 -0.66
CA GLN A 116 15.23 -14.44 -0.77
C GLN A 116 14.31 -15.01 0.32
N GLU A 117 14.26 -14.40 1.50
CA GLU A 117 13.38 -14.77 2.61
C GLU A 117 11.88 -14.60 2.27
N TRP A 118 11.55 -13.76 1.28
CA TRP A 118 10.17 -13.52 0.82
C TRP A 118 9.78 -14.35 -0.40
N ARG A 119 10.72 -15.09 -1.00
CA ARG A 119 10.49 -15.88 -2.21
C ARG A 119 9.33 -16.87 -2.08
N PHE A 120 9.08 -17.38 -0.87
CA PHE A 120 7.98 -18.33 -0.64
C PHE A 120 6.61 -17.77 -1.03
N LEU A 121 6.44 -16.45 -1.12
CA LEU A 121 5.20 -15.81 -1.56
C LEU A 121 4.94 -15.99 -3.06
N ASN A 122 5.96 -16.24 -3.88
CA ASN A 122 5.80 -16.50 -5.32
C ASN A 122 4.90 -17.71 -5.59
N ASP A 123 4.88 -18.67 -4.65
CA ASP A 123 4.12 -19.92 -4.76
C ASP A 123 2.84 -19.92 -3.89
N ARG A 124 2.42 -18.76 -3.38
CA ARG A 124 1.25 -18.62 -2.50
C ARG A 124 0.18 -17.78 -3.16
N LYS A 125 -1.07 -18.19 -2.97
CA LYS A 125 -2.24 -17.37 -3.32
C LYS A 125 -2.48 -16.33 -2.22
N PRO A 126 -2.92 -15.11 -2.55
CA PRO A 126 -3.26 -14.11 -1.54
C PRO A 126 -4.47 -14.60 -0.75
N VAL A 127 -4.43 -14.43 0.56
CA VAL A 127 -5.56 -14.79 1.44
C VAL A 127 -6.74 -13.83 1.31
N SER A 128 -6.50 -12.61 0.85
CA SER A 128 -7.50 -11.57 0.61
C SER A 128 -6.95 -10.55 -0.39
N VAL A 129 -7.85 -9.91 -1.16
CA VAL A 129 -7.56 -8.79 -2.04
C VAL A 129 -8.53 -7.67 -1.70
N ILE A 130 -8.02 -6.50 -1.38
CA ILE A 130 -8.83 -5.35 -0.95
C ILE A 130 -8.63 -4.21 -1.94
N PHE A 131 -9.70 -3.84 -2.63
CA PHE A 131 -9.68 -2.72 -3.57
C PHE A 131 -10.41 -1.50 -2.98
N ALA A 132 -9.65 -0.69 -2.23
CA ALA A 132 -10.18 0.51 -1.59
C ALA A 132 -10.26 1.69 -2.57
N VAL A 133 -11.27 2.55 -2.41
CA VAL A 133 -11.38 3.83 -3.14
C VAL A 133 -10.26 4.79 -2.72
N GLY A 134 -9.81 4.69 -1.47
CA GLY A 134 -8.83 5.59 -0.87
C GLY A 134 -9.44 6.91 -0.39
N SER A 135 -8.60 7.77 0.17
CA SER A 135 -8.95 9.14 0.56
C SER A 135 -7.67 9.95 0.78
N GLU A 136 -7.83 11.24 1.05
CA GLU A 136 -6.78 12.01 1.72
C GLU A 136 -6.49 11.44 3.11
N VAL A 137 -5.25 11.58 3.56
CA VAL A 137 -4.77 11.09 4.86
C VAL A 137 -4.02 12.18 5.60
N THR A 138 -4.18 12.22 6.92
CA THR A 138 -3.46 13.14 7.80
C THR A 138 -2.47 12.36 8.64
N VAL A 139 -1.20 12.76 8.60
CA VAL A 139 -0.11 12.14 9.37
C VAL A 139 0.31 13.05 10.50
N TYR A 140 0.13 12.58 11.73
CA TYR A 140 0.58 13.26 12.95
C TYR A 140 1.96 12.74 13.36
N ARG A 141 2.89 13.67 13.59
CA ARG A 141 4.23 13.33 14.08
C ARG A 141 4.15 12.74 15.49
N ALA A 142 5.12 11.89 15.82
CA ALA A 142 5.36 11.44 17.18
C ALA A 142 5.49 12.66 18.10
N SER A 143 4.59 12.80 19.08
CA SER A 143 4.85 13.63 20.25
C SER A 143 5.97 12.92 21.03
N GLY A 144 7.01 13.66 21.44
CA GLY A 144 8.01 13.12 22.35
C GLY A 144 7.31 12.48 23.55
N ALA A 145 7.82 11.34 24.01
CA ALA A 145 7.35 10.77 25.28
C ALA A 145 7.36 11.89 26.34
N PRO A 146 6.31 12.04 27.16
CA PRO A 146 6.41 12.90 28.32
C PRO A 146 7.60 12.43 29.19
N PRO A 147 8.31 13.36 29.85
CA PRO A 147 9.46 13.05 30.68
C PRO A 147 9.15 12.04 31.78
#